data_AF-A0A7W0Q680-F1
#
_entry.id   AF-A0A7W0Q680-F1
#
_cell.length_a   1.000
_cell.length_b   1.000
_cell.length_c   1.000
_cell.angle_alpha   90.00
_cell.angle_beta   90.00
_cell.angle_gamma   90.00
#
_symmetry.space_group_name_H-M   'P 1'
#
loop_
_entity.id
_entity.type
_entity.pdbx_description
1 polymer ?
#
loop_
_entity_poly.entity_id
_entity_poly.type
_entity_poly.pdbx_seq_one_letter_code
_entity_poly.pdbx_strand_id
1 'polypeptide(L)'
;ALVTERARARLAEELARRSSTSIGPSADGGPTGGTVGAVARDCAGRFAAATSTGGIVGKRRGRVGDSPIPGAGTWADAHCAISATGDGEAILRVALSRTLALRLATGTKLGDAVNASLHDLQRITGGSAGVIAIDGTTWVARQLSPTMPVAWIDANGPGDGIGFGV
;
A
#
# COMPACT_ATOMS: atom_id res chain seq x y z
N ALA A 1 17.55 -6.68 -18.34
CA ALA A 1 17.80 -7.33 -17.04
C ALA A 1 16.94 -6.67 -15.96
N LEU A 2 16.36 -7.43 -15.01
CA LEU A 2 15.51 -6.87 -13.92
C LEU A 2 16.30 -6.11 -12.84
N VAL A 3 17.60 -6.38 -12.72
CA VAL A 3 18.49 -5.73 -11.75
C VAL A 3 19.11 -4.49 -12.38
N THR A 4 18.89 -3.33 -11.77
CA THR A 4 19.42 -2.03 -12.22
C THR A 4 20.61 -1.59 -11.37
N GLU A 5 21.41 -0.65 -11.86
CA GLU A 5 22.53 -0.08 -11.11
C GLU A 5 22.05 0.59 -9.80
N ARG A 6 20.94 1.32 -9.86
CA ARG A 6 20.28 1.89 -8.68
C ARG A 6 19.90 0.83 -7.64
N ALA A 7 19.45 -0.35 -8.08
CA ALA A 7 19.10 -1.43 -7.16
C ALA A 7 20.35 -2.05 -6.49
N ARG A 8 21.48 -2.12 -7.22
CA ARG A 8 22.77 -2.56 -6.65
C ARG A 8 23.29 -1.59 -5.61
N ALA A 9 23.29 -0.29 -5.91
CA ALA A 9 23.72 0.76 -4.99
C ALA A 9 22.92 0.74 -3.68
N ARG A 10 21.58 0.71 -3.77
CA ARG A 10 20.69 0.61 -2.59
C ARG A 10 20.95 -0.61 -1.73
N LEU A 11 21.26 -1.76 -2.34
CA LEU A 11 21.58 -2.96 -1.58
C LEU A 11 22.94 -2.83 -0.88
N ALA A 12 23.95 -2.25 -1.54
CA ALA A 12 25.26 -2.02 -0.94
C ALA A 12 25.16 -1.07 0.27
N GLU A 13 24.40 0.02 0.14
CA GLU A 13 24.10 0.96 1.24
C GLU A 13 23.41 0.26 2.42
N GLU A 14 22.37 -0.54 2.15
CA GLU A 14 21.64 -1.27 3.20
C GLU A 14 22.51 -2.31 3.91
N LEU A 15 23.39 -3.00 3.17
CA LEU A 15 24.33 -3.95 3.77
C LEU A 15 25.34 -3.23 4.65
N ALA A 16 25.93 -2.13 4.18
CA ALA A 16 26.87 -1.32 4.97
C ALA A 16 26.25 -0.82 6.28
N ARG A 17 25.00 -0.35 6.21
CA ARG A 17 24.21 0.10 7.37
C ARG A 17 23.96 -1.00 8.41
N ARG A 18 23.72 -2.24 7.96
CA ARG A 18 23.52 -3.39 8.86
C ARG A 18 24.80 -3.82 9.57
N SER A 19 25.96 -3.66 8.92
CA SER A 19 27.27 -3.93 9.53
C SER A 19 27.66 -2.92 10.61
N SER A 20 27.17 -1.68 10.56
CA SER A 20 27.53 -0.62 11.50
C SER A 20 26.59 -0.50 12.72
N THR A 21 25.43 -1.16 12.72
CA THR A 21 24.41 -1.01 13.77
C THR A 21 24.19 -2.32 14.54
N SER A 22 24.38 -2.31 15.86
CA SER A 22 23.89 -3.38 16.74
C SER A 22 22.36 -3.50 16.62
N ILE A 23 21.85 -4.72 16.51
CA ILE A 23 20.45 -5.08 16.20
C ILE A 23 19.45 -4.20 16.98
N GLY A 24 18.85 -3.24 16.29
CA GLY A 24 17.72 -2.43 16.75
C GLY A 24 16.86 -2.03 15.55
N PRO A 25 15.51 -1.99 15.67
CA PRO A 25 14.64 -1.61 14.56
C PRO A 25 14.90 -0.15 14.19
N SER A 26 15.21 0.12 12.93
CA SER A 26 15.54 1.46 12.46
C SER A 26 14.28 2.29 12.25
N ALA A 27 14.25 3.49 12.82
CA ALA A 27 13.14 4.45 12.80
C ALA A 27 13.14 5.39 11.58
N ASP A 28 14.05 5.21 10.62
CA ASP A 28 14.22 6.15 9.52
C ASP A 28 13.51 5.65 8.27
N GLY A 29 12.30 6.17 8.07
CA GLY A 29 11.42 5.95 6.91
C GLY A 29 11.93 6.56 5.60
N GLY A 30 13.13 6.17 5.17
CA GLY A 30 13.54 6.32 3.77
C GLY A 30 12.63 5.51 2.83
N PRO A 31 12.54 5.80 1.53
CA PRO A 31 11.55 5.20 0.63
C PRO A 31 11.82 3.69 0.46
N THR A 32 11.16 2.87 1.28
CA THR A 32 11.46 1.44 1.49
C THR A 32 10.67 0.49 0.59
N GLY A 33 9.83 0.98 -0.32
CA GLY A 33 9.06 0.11 -1.21
C GLY A 33 8.81 0.72 -2.59
N GLY A 34 9.19 -0.03 -3.63
CA GLY A 34 8.75 0.22 -5.02
C GLY A 34 7.44 -0.50 -5.34
N THR A 35 6.57 -0.68 -4.34
CA THR A 35 5.26 -1.28 -4.55
C THR A 35 4.42 -0.34 -5.40
N VAL A 36 3.79 -0.91 -6.42
CA VAL A 36 2.83 -0.23 -7.28
C VAL A 36 1.48 -0.93 -7.17
N GLY A 37 0.42 -0.15 -7.32
CA GLY A 37 -0.94 -0.60 -7.15
C GLY A 37 -1.89 0.08 -8.12
N ALA A 38 -2.94 -0.61 -8.52
CA ALA A 38 -4.01 -0.08 -9.33
C ALA A 38 -5.36 -0.64 -8.87
N VAL A 39 -6.38 0.21 -8.88
CA VAL A 39 -7.79 -0.15 -8.67
C VAL A 39 -8.60 0.45 -9.80
N ALA A 40 -9.62 -0.26 -10.26
CA ALA A 40 -10.46 0.18 -11.35
C ALA A 40 -11.91 -0.28 -11.16
N ARG A 41 -12.83 0.51 -11.73
CA ARG A 41 -14.23 0.16 -11.92
C ARG A 41 -14.56 0.25 -13.41
N ASP A 42 -15.14 -0.80 -13.98
CA ASP A 42 -15.53 -0.81 -15.39
C ASP A 42 -16.93 -0.20 -15.63
N CYS A 43 -17.34 -0.12 -16.90
CA CYS A 43 -18.65 0.41 -17.29
C CYS A 43 -19.84 -0.46 -16.84
N ALA A 44 -19.62 -1.74 -16.55
CA ALA A 44 -20.61 -2.65 -15.97
C ALA A 44 -20.67 -2.56 -14.44
N GLY A 45 -19.83 -1.72 -13.82
CA GLY A 45 -19.76 -1.53 -12.38
C GLY A 45 -18.98 -2.62 -11.65
N ARG A 46 -18.15 -3.41 -12.35
CA ARG A 46 -17.29 -4.43 -11.74
C ARG A 46 -15.98 -3.80 -11.27
N PHE A 47 -15.49 -4.28 -10.14
CA PHE A 47 -14.27 -3.80 -9.51
C PHE A 47 -13.10 -4.76 -9.75
N ALA A 48 -11.90 -4.20 -9.90
CA ALA A 48 -10.66 -4.95 -9.98
C ALA A 48 -9.54 -4.22 -9.25
N ALA A 49 -8.62 -4.99 -8.66
CA ALA A 49 -7.43 -4.49 -7.99
C ALA A 49 -6.21 -5.31 -8.39
N ALA A 50 -5.05 -4.66 -8.49
CA ALA A 50 -3.77 -5.30 -8.74
C ALA A 50 -2.67 -4.60 -7.95
N THR A 51 -1.82 -5.37 -7.28
CA THR A 51 -0.67 -4.86 -6.52
C THR A 51 0.57 -5.68 -6.87
N SER A 52 1.70 -5.01 -7.09
CA SER A 52 2.96 -5.66 -7.44
C SER A 52 4.14 -5.00 -6.74
N THR A 53 5.14 -5.80 -6.36
CA THR A 53 6.30 -5.29 -5.61
C THR A 53 7.55 -6.14 -5.80
N GLY A 54 8.71 -5.48 -5.75
CA GLY A 54 10.01 -6.13 -5.52
C GLY A 54 10.23 -6.48 -4.04
N GLY A 55 9.39 -6.00 -3.14
CA GLY A 55 9.54 -6.08 -1.69
C GLY A 55 10.55 -5.06 -1.14
N ILE A 56 11.02 -5.32 0.08
CA ILE A 56 11.98 -4.45 0.78
C ILE A 56 13.43 -4.76 0.40
N VAL A 57 14.29 -3.74 0.43
CA VAL A 57 15.73 -3.88 0.18
C VAL A 57 16.37 -4.73 1.29
N GLY A 58 17.30 -5.62 0.93
CA GLY A 58 17.97 -6.50 1.89
C GLY A 58 17.06 -7.53 2.56
N LYS A 59 15.89 -7.83 1.99
CA LYS A 59 15.00 -8.89 2.49
C LYS A 59 15.71 -10.24 2.53
N ARG A 60 15.33 -11.10 3.48
CA ARG A 60 15.75 -12.51 3.47
C ARG A 60 15.26 -13.21 2.21
N ARG A 61 16.03 -14.17 1.71
CA ARG A 61 15.59 -15.03 0.59
C ARG A 61 14.28 -15.71 0.96
N GLY A 62 13.29 -15.65 0.07
CA GLY A 62 11.96 -16.21 0.31
C GLY A 62 11.03 -15.33 1.15
N ARG A 63 11.41 -14.13 1.58
CA ARG A 63 10.49 -13.20 2.26
C ARG A 63 9.35 -12.81 1.32
N VAL A 64 8.12 -13.05 1.76
CA VAL A 64 6.86 -12.65 1.11
C VAL A 64 6.23 -11.51 1.91
N GLY A 65 5.78 -10.46 1.22
CA GLY A 65 5.08 -9.31 1.81
C GLY A 65 3.57 -9.41 1.65
N ASP A 66 2.88 -8.28 1.77
CA ASP A 66 1.44 -8.14 1.69
C ASP A 66 0.87 -8.21 0.26
N SER A 67 1.59 -7.69 -0.73
CA SER A 67 1.07 -7.50 -2.10
C SER A 67 0.46 -8.76 -2.75
N PRO A 68 1.05 -9.97 -2.64
CA PRO A 68 0.48 -11.17 -3.24
C PRO A 68 -0.60 -11.85 -2.38
N ILE A 69 -0.94 -11.30 -1.21
CA ILE A 69 -1.87 -11.92 -0.26
C ILE A 69 -3.25 -11.24 -0.36
N PRO A 70 -4.28 -11.94 -0.86
CA PRO A 70 -5.64 -11.40 -0.89
C PRO A 70 -6.11 -11.00 0.50
N GLY A 71 -6.61 -9.77 0.61
CA GLY A 71 -7.10 -9.19 1.86
C GLY A 71 -6.04 -8.48 2.69
N ALA A 72 -4.75 -8.64 2.37
CA ALA A 72 -3.69 -7.80 2.92
C ALA A 72 -3.37 -6.65 1.97
N GLY A 73 -2.56 -6.89 0.94
CA GLY A 73 -2.11 -5.86 0.00
C GLY A 73 -3.05 -5.61 -1.19
N THR A 74 -3.95 -6.55 -1.48
CA THR A 74 -4.86 -6.48 -2.64
C THR A 74 -6.23 -7.03 -2.26
N TRP A 75 -7.30 -6.32 -2.58
CA TRP A 75 -8.67 -6.80 -2.42
C TRP A 75 -9.58 -6.26 -3.51
N ALA A 76 -10.49 -7.08 -4.02
CA ALA A 76 -11.61 -6.64 -4.82
C ALA A 76 -12.80 -7.58 -4.61
N ASP A 77 -14.00 -7.02 -4.55
CA ASP A 77 -15.26 -7.76 -4.49
C ASP A 77 -16.35 -7.04 -5.32
N ALA A 78 -17.62 -7.38 -5.10
CA ALA A 78 -18.74 -6.78 -5.82
C ALA A 78 -18.98 -5.30 -5.47
N HIS A 79 -18.37 -4.79 -4.40
CA HIS A 79 -18.65 -3.46 -3.85
C HIS A 79 -17.44 -2.53 -3.91
N CYS A 80 -16.21 -3.05 -3.76
CA CYS A 80 -15.02 -2.22 -3.75
C CYS A 80 -13.78 -2.89 -4.38
N ALA A 81 -12.78 -2.05 -4.67
CA ALA A 81 -11.41 -2.46 -5.01
C ALA A 81 -10.41 -1.66 -4.17
N ILE A 82 -9.39 -2.33 -3.65
CA ILE A 82 -8.41 -1.77 -2.71
C ILE A 82 -7.03 -2.33 -3.04
N SER A 83 -6.03 -1.43 -3.08
CA SER A 83 -4.62 -1.77 -3.21
C SER A 83 -3.83 -1.02 -2.14
N ALA A 84 -2.98 -1.73 -1.40
CA ALA A 84 -2.15 -1.17 -0.35
C ALA A 84 -0.65 -1.15 -0.71
N THR A 85 0.08 -0.26 -0.04
CA THR A 85 1.52 -0.11 -0.13
C THR A 85 2.08 0.32 1.25
N GLY A 86 3.37 0.05 1.51
CA GLY A 86 4.03 0.39 2.77
C GLY A 86 4.66 -0.82 3.46
N ASP A 87 4.59 -0.85 4.79
CA ASP A 87 5.20 -1.88 5.62
C ASP A 87 4.42 -3.21 5.50
N GLY A 88 4.88 -4.10 4.61
CA GLY A 88 4.18 -5.34 4.31
C GLY A 88 3.84 -6.20 5.54
N GLU A 89 4.74 -6.30 6.52
CA GLU A 89 4.48 -7.01 7.78
C GLU A 89 3.41 -6.33 8.65
N ALA A 90 3.28 -5.01 8.59
CA ALA A 90 2.19 -4.29 9.26
C ALA A 90 0.85 -4.53 8.56
N ILE A 91 0.83 -4.40 7.23
CA ILE A 91 -0.34 -4.62 6.37
C ILE A 91 -0.88 -6.05 6.53
N LEU A 92 0.00 -7.05 6.55
CA LEU A 92 -0.36 -8.46 6.78
C LEU A 92 -1.00 -8.68 8.15
N ARG A 93 -0.42 -8.14 9.22
CA ARG A 93 -0.88 -8.37 10.60
C ARG A 93 -2.30 -7.88 10.87
N VAL A 94 -2.76 -6.87 10.13
CA VAL A 94 -4.11 -6.29 10.31
C VAL A 94 -5.06 -6.61 9.16
N ALA A 95 -4.63 -7.44 8.20
CA ALA A 95 -5.39 -7.75 6.98
C ALA A 95 -5.99 -6.48 6.35
N LEU A 96 -5.15 -5.46 6.12
CA LEU A 96 -5.59 -4.08 5.90
C LEU A 96 -6.71 -3.93 4.87
N SER A 97 -6.52 -4.48 3.66
CA SER A 97 -7.49 -4.32 2.57
C SER A 97 -8.81 -5.00 2.87
N ARG A 98 -8.80 -6.19 3.50
CA ARG A 98 -10.05 -6.88 3.87
C ARG A 98 -10.75 -6.19 5.03
N THR A 99 -10.01 -5.72 6.04
CA THR A 99 -10.56 -4.96 7.16
C THR A 99 -11.24 -3.68 6.67
N LEU A 100 -10.63 -2.99 5.71
CA LEU A 100 -11.22 -1.82 5.07
C LEU A 100 -12.51 -2.18 4.31
N ALA A 101 -12.50 -3.24 3.50
CA ALA A 101 -13.69 -3.70 2.78
C ALA A 101 -14.86 -4.06 3.73
N LEU A 102 -14.56 -4.66 4.88
CA LEU A 102 -15.58 -4.95 5.90
C LEU A 102 -16.20 -3.69 6.49
N ARG A 103 -15.41 -2.62 6.70
CA ARG A 103 -15.95 -1.33 7.16
C ARG A 103 -16.90 -0.72 6.12
N LEU A 104 -16.56 -0.81 4.84
CA LEU A 104 -17.44 -0.36 3.75
C LEU A 104 -18.74 -1.17 3.72
N ALA A 105 -18.65 -2.49 3.88
CA ALA A 105 -19.82 -3.37 3.93
C ALA A 105 -20.78 -3.06 5.11
N THR A 106 -20.26 -2.46 6.19
CA THR A 106 -21.09 -1.98 7.33
C THR A 106 -21.67 -0.58 7.13
N GLY A 107 -21.46 0.05 5.97
CA GLY A 107 -21.99 1.37 5.63
C GLY A 107 -21.10 2.54 6.07
N THR A 108 -19.85 2.29 6.46
CA THR A 108 -18.89 3.38 6.75
C THR A 108 -18.50 4.07 5.44
N LYS A 109 -18.46 5.41 5.42
CA LYS A 109 -18.01 6.18 4.24
C LYS A 109 -16.56 5.86 3.89
N LEU A 110 -16.24 5.87 2.60
CA LEU A 110 -14.92 5.47 2.09
C LEU A 110 -13.74 6.18 2.77
N GLY A 111 -13.77 7.51 2.84
CA GLY A 111 -12.72 8.29 3.50
C GLY A 111 -12.54 7.94 4.99
N ASP A 112 -13.64 7.79 5.72
CA ASP A 112 -13.63 7.42 7.14
C ASP A 112 -13.12 6.00 7.36
N ALA A 113 -13.52 5.06 6.51
CA ALA A 113 -13.06 3.68 6.53
C ALA A 113 -11.55 3.57 6.26
N VAL A 114 -11.05 4.32 5.28
CA VAL A 114 -9.62 4.43 4.97
C VAL A 114 -8.84 4.98 6.16
N ASN A 115 -9.27 6.13 6.70
CA ASN A 115 -8.59 6.79 7.82
C ASN A 115 -8.55 5.88 9.06
N ALA A 116 -9.69 5.27 9.42
CA ALA A 116 -9.77 4.35 10.55
C ALA A 116 -8.86 3.13 10.37
N SER A 117 -8.81 2.54 9.18
CA SER A 117 -7.99 1.36 8.89
C SER A 117 -6.48 1.66 8.95
N LEU A 118 -6.06 2.81 8.42
CA LEU A 118 -4.67 3.25 8.51
C LEU A 118 -4.27 3.58 9.96
N HIS A 119 -5.13 4.28 10.70
CA HIS A 119 -4.89 4.57 12.12
C HIS A 119 -4.81 3.30 12.96
N ASP A 120 -5.68 2.32 12.72
CA ASP A 120 -5.61 1.02 13.39
C ASP A 120 -4.31 0.29 13.07
N LEU A 121 -3.88 0.28 11.81
CA LEU A 121 -2.59 -0.29 11.42
C LEU A 121 -1.46 0.35 12.22
N GLN A 122 -1.38 1.68 12.26
CA GLN A 122 -0.33 2.40 12.98
C GLN A 122 -0.38 2.11 14.48
N ARG A 123 -1.57 2.15 15.08
CA ARG A 123 -1.78 1.89 16.51
C ARG A 123 -1.41 0.47 16.91
N ILE A 124 -1.75 -0.53 16.09
CA ILE A 124 -1.53 -1.95 16.41
C ILE A 124 -0.08 -2.35 16.17
N THR A 125 0.55 -1.80 15.13
CA THR A 125 1.81 -2.33 14.61
C THR A 125 3.00 -1.39 14.69
N GLY A 126 2.76 -0.09 14.91
CA GLY A 126 3.75 0.98 14.76
C GLY A 126 4.18 1.25 13.31
N GLY A 127 3.64 0.51 12.34
CA GLY A 127 4.01 0.62 10.92
C GLY A 127 3.27 1.73 10.18
N SER A 128 3.68 1.95 8.93
CA SER A 128 3.09 2.92 8.02
C SER A 128 2.59 2.24 6.74
N ALA A 129 1.47 2.73 6.22
CA ALA A 129 0.88 2.24 4.98
C ALA A 129 0.17 3.37 4.23
N GLY A 130 -0.11 3.10 2.96
CA GLY A 130 -1.06 3.85 2.15
C GLY A 130 -1.93 2.93 1.32
N VAL A 131 -3.08 3.43 0.91
CA VAL A 131 -4.08 2.71 0.13
C VAL A 131 -4.64 3.60 -0.97
N ILE A 132 -4.97 2.97 -2.09
CA ILE A 132 -5.94 3.47 -3.05
C ILE A 132 -7.16 2.56 -3.00
N ALA A 133 -8.36 3.15 -2.98
CA ALA A 133 -9.61 2.42 -2.87
C ALA A 133 -10.71 3.06 -3.72
N ILE A 134 -11.60 2.23 -4.27
CA ILE A 134 -12.82 2.66 -5.00
C ILE A 134 -14.03 1.97 -4.37
N ASP A 135 -15.09 2.73 -4.10
CA ASP A 135 -16.42 2.27 -3.68
C ASP A 135 -17.49 3.07 -4.45
N GLY A 136 -18.32 2.36 -5.22
CA GLY A 136 -19.23 2.99 -6.17
C GLY A 136 -18.48 3.86 -7.19
N THR A 137 -18.82 5.15 -7.27
CA THR A 137 -18.11 6.14 -8.10
C THR A 137 -17.11 6.97 -7.29
N THR A 138 -16.96 6.69 -6.00
CA THR A 138 -16.05 7.42 -5.10
C THR A 138 -14.73 6.68 -5.05
N TRP A 139 -13.63 7.42 -5.04
CA TRP A 139 -12.31 6.86 -4.84
C TRP A 139 -11.51 7.71 -3.85
N VAL A 140 -10.56 7.09 -3.18
CA VAL A 140 -9.67 7.74 -2.20
C VAL A 140 -8.26 7.22 -2.39
N ALA A 141 -7.27 8.11 -2.28
CA ALA A 141 -5.86 7.78 -2.11
C ALA A 141 -5.38 8.37 -0.78
N ARG A 142 -4.81 7.57 0.12
CA ARG A 142 -4.36 8.07 1.42
C ARG A 142 -3.15 7.30 1.90
N GLN A 143 -2.20 7.99 2.53
CA GLN A 143 -1.09 7.35 3.22
C GLN A 143 -0.78 8.00 4.57
N LEU A 144 -0.06 7.25 5.41
CA LEU A 144 0.58 7.76 6.62
C LEU A 144 2.06 8.17 6.38
N SER A 145 2.68 7.67 5.32
CA SER A 145 4.07 8.00 4.98
C SER A 145 4.17 9.39 4.33
N PRO A 146 5.38 10.01 4.29
CA PRO A 146 5.53 11.36 3.73
C PRO A 146 5.10 11.49 2.26
N THR A 147 5.21 10.42 1.48
CA THR A 147 4.91 10.44 0.04
C THR A 147 4.31 9.12 -0.44
N MET A 148 3.23 9.19 -1.21
CA MET A 148 2.70 8.11 -2.05
C MET A 148 2.26 8.71 -3.39
N PRO A 149 3.06 8.57 -4.46
CA PRO A 149 2.67 9.02 -5.79
C PRO A 149 1.41 8.28 -6.25
N VAL A 150 0.46 9.01 -6.82
CA VAL A 150 -0.80 8.47 -7.34
C VAL A 150 -1.20 9.21 -8.62
N ALA A 151 -1.84 8.49 -9.53
CA ALA A 151 -2.48 9.04 -10.72
C ALA A 151 -3.84 8.37 -10.91
N TRP A 152 -4.77 9.07 -11.55
CA TRP A 152 -6.12 8.58 -11.80
C TRP A 152 -6.64 9.07 -13.16
N ILE A 153 -7.72 8.43 -13.60
CA ILE A 153 -8.54 8.86 -14.72
C ILE A 153 -9.99 8.62 -14.36
N ASP A 154 -10.81 9.67 -14.41
CA ASP A 154 -12.25 9.58 -14.15
C ASP A 154 -13.05 10.36 -15.20
N ALA A 155 -14.34 10.62 -14.95
CA ALA A 155 -15.22 11.33 -15.87
C ALA A 155 -14.76 12.76 -16.19
N ASN A 156 -13.92 13.36 -15.35
CA ASN A 156 -13.34 14.69 -15.55
C ASN A 156 -11.98 14.64 -16.27
N GLY A 157 -11.50 13.45 -16.64
CA GLY A 157 -10.23 13.24 -17.32
C GLY A 157 -9.12 12.75 -16.39
N PRO A 158 -7.85 12.79 -16.86
CA PRO A 158 -6.70 12.34 -16.10
C PRO A 158 -6.27 13.36 -15.03
N GLY A 159 -5.67 12.86 -13.94
CA GLY A 159 -5.04 13.67 -12.90
C GLY A 159 -3.95 12.90 -12.16
N ASP A 160 -3.08 13.63 -11.45
CA ASP A 160 -2.00 13.06 -10.64
C ASP A 160 -1.73 13.86 -9.36
N GLY A 161 -0.98 13.25 -8.44
CA GLY A 161 -0.61 13.90 -7.19
C GLY A 161 0.17 13.03 -6.22
N ILE A 162 0.40 13.57 -5.02
CA ILE A 162 1.09 12.88 -3.93
C ILE A 162 0.12 12.82 -2.75
N GLY A 163 -0.45 11.64 -2.51
CA GLY A 163 -1.30 11.39 -1.34
C GLY A 163 -2.47 12.33 -1.12
N PHE A 164 -3.28 12.55 -2.15
CA PHE A 164 -4.47 13.38 -2.04
C PHE A 164 -5.59 12.66 -1.30
N GLY A 165 -5.84 13.10 -0.07
CA GLY A 165 -7.06 12.82 0.65
C GLY A 165 -8.19 13.75 0.21
N VAL A 166 -9.24 13.17 -0.36
CA VAL A 166 -10.63 13.64 -0.18
C VAL A 166 -11.38 12.65 0.69
#